data_AF-A0A0F8Z9G6-F1
#
_entry.id   AF-A0A0F8Z9G6-F1
#
_cell.length_a   1.000
_cell.length_b   1.000
_cell.length_c   1.000
_cell.angle_alpha   90.00
_cell.angle_beta   90.00
_cell.angle_gamma   90.00
#
_symmetry.space_group_name_H-M   'P 1'
#
loop_
_entity.id
_entity.type
_entity.pdbx_description
1 polymer ?
#
loop_
_entity_poly.entity_id
_entity_poly.type
_entity_poly.pdbx_seq_one_letter_code
_entity_poly.pdbx_strand_id
1 'polypeptide(L)' 'MNKKIVLSFDLDFTLINNKQGIMNSFNFVLRKFNLPELPEIEIEKMIGIPLV' A
#
# COMPACT_ATOMS: atom_id res chain seq x y z
N MET A 1 -16.54 36.47 6.74
CA MET A 1 -16.71 35.26 5.90
C MET A 1 -15.74 34.21 6.41
N ASN A 2 -16.23 33.17 7.11
CA ASN A 2 -15.35 32.20 7.77
C ASN A 2 -14.87 31.17 6.75
N LYS A 3 -13.62 31.28 6.28
CA LYS A 3 -13.03 30.30 5.36
C LYS A 3 -12.65 29.05 6.14
N LYS A 4 -13.45 27.99 6.03
CA LYS A 4 -13.07 26.67 6.55
C LYS A 4 -12.00 26.08 5.65
N ILE A 5 -10.82 25.84 6.20
CA ILE A 5 -9.77 25.07 5.55
C ILE A 5 -9.99 23.62 5.96
N VAL A 6 -10.06 22.72 4.97
CA VAL A 6 -10.13 21.26 5.19
C VAL A 6 -8.87 20.66 4.61
N LEU A 7 -8.18 19.84 5.41
CA LEU A 7 -7.05 19.04 5.00
C LEU A 7 -7.47 17.57 5.08
N SER A 8 -7.21 16.82 4.02
CA SER A 8 -7.43 15.37 3.96
C SER A 8 -6.13 14.73 3.51
N PHE A 9 -5.77 13.64 4.18
CA PHE A 9 -4.53 12.91 3.97
C PHE A 9 -4.87 11.47 3.66
N ASP A 10 -4.11 10.89 2.74
CA ASP A 10 -4.09 9.45 2.53
C ASP A 10 -3.46 8.75 3.75
N LEU A 11 -3.59 7.44 3.85
CA LEU A 11 -3.10 6.67 4.98
C LEU A 11 -1.71 6.11 4.70
N ASP A 12 -1.63 5.19 3.73
CA ASP A 12 -0.43 4.41 3.44
C ASP A 12 0.66 5.34 2.89
N PHE A 13 1.85 5.28 3.50
CA PHE A 13 3.00 6.14 3.19
C PHE A 13 2.81 7.65 3.33
N THR A 14 1.63 8.12 3.72
CA THR A 14 1.38 9.53 4.05
C THR A 14 1.39 9.73 5.57
N LEU A 15 0.56 8.98 6.29
CA LEU A 15 0.44 9.07 7.75
C LEU A 15 1.19 7.95 8.48
N ILE A 16 1.31 6.77 7.85
CA ILE A 16 1.95 5.61 8.47
C ILE A 16 2.93 4.94 7.51
N ASN A 17 4.02 4.39 8.06
CA ASN A 17 4.90 3.47 7.36
C ASN A 17 4.51 2.03 7.72
N ASN A 18 3.60 1.45 6.93
CA ASN A 18 3.13 0.07 7.07
C ASN A 18 3.67 -0.86 5.97
N LYS A 19 4.77 -0.45 5.32
CA LYS A 19 5.42 -1.16 4.20
C LYS A 19 5.58 -2.65 4.45
N GLN A 20 6.18 -3.03 5.59
CA GLN A 20 6.45 -4.43 5.91
C GLN A 20 5.17 -5.27 6.00
N GLY A 21 4.09 -4.69 6.53
CA GLY A 21 2.80 -5.37 6.61
C GLY A 21 2.24 -5.67 5.22
N ILE A 22 2.28 -4.68 4.33
CA ILE A 22 1.82 -4.83 2.95
C ILE A 22 2.68 -5.86 2.20
N MET A 23 4.00 -5.79 2.33
CA MET A 23 4.94 -6.76 1.75
C MET A 23 4.64 -8.20 2.20
N ASN A 24 4.40 -8.39 3.50
CA ASN A 24 4.06 -9.70 4.04
C ASN A 24 2.75 -10.24 3.46
N SER A 25 1.73 -9.39 3.30
CA SER A 25 0.44 -9.76 2.72
C SER A 25 0.55 -10.19 1.25
N PHE A 26 1.31 -9.45 0.43
CA PHE A 26 1.56 -9.83 -0.97
C PHE A 26 2.26 -11.19 -1.07
N ASN A 27 3.39 -11.34 -0.37
CA ASN A 27 4.19 -12.57 -0.44
C ASN A 27 3.46 -13.77 0.14
N PHE A 28 2.62 -13.59 1.18
CA PHE A 28 1.77 -14.65 1.70
C PHE A 28 0.83 -15.20 0.62
N VAL A 29 0.17 -14.32 -0.14
CA VAL A 29 -0.75 -14.74 -1.22
C VAL A 29 0.02 -15.39 -2.36
N LEU A 30 1.12 -14.80 -2.82
CA LEU A 30 1.94 -15.37 -3.90
C LEU A 30 2.38 -16.81 -3.57
N ARG A 31 2.90 -17.03 -2.37
CA ARG A 31 3.26 -18.38 -1.89
C ARG A 31 2.07 -19.33 -1.88
N LYS A 32 0.91 -18.87 -1.40
CA LYS A 32 -0.32 -19.70 -1.33
C LYS A 32 -0.77 -20.20 -2.70
N PHE A 33 -0.47 -19.46 -3.77
CA PHE A 33 -0.80 -19.81 -5.15
C PHE A 33 0.39 -20.39 -5.93
N ASN A 34 1.49 -20.76 -5.26
CA ASN A 34 2.72 -21.27 -5.87
C ASN A 34 3.32 -20.31 -6.93
N LEU A 35 3.13 -19.00 -6.74
CA LEU A 35 3.73 -17.96 -7.57
C LEU A 35 5.05 -17.48 -6.95
N PRO A 36 6.01 -17.02 -7.77
CA PRO A 36 7.24 -16.43 -7.25
C PRO A 36 6.93 -15.17 -6.42
N GLU A 37 7.72 -14.95 -5.37
CA GLU A 37 7.67 -13.68 -4.63
C GLU A 37 8.08 -12.52 -5.55
N LEU A 38 7.45 -11.36 -5.35
CA LEU A 38 7.78 -10.17 -6.11
C LEU A 38 8.88 -9.36 -5.39
N PRO A 39 9.79 -8.72 -6.14
CA PRO A 39 10.71 -7.76 -5.56
C PRO A 39 9.96 -6.63 -4.83
N GLU A 40 10.56 -6.12 -3.77
CA GLU A 40 9.99 -5.02 -2.95
C GLU A 40 9.58 -3.81 -3.78
N ILE A 41 10.44 -3.42 -4.73
CA ILE A 41 10.19 -2.31 -5.66
C ILE A 41 8.96 -2.52 -6.55
N GLU A 42 8.58 -3.77 -6.84
CA GLU A 42 7.40 -4.08 -7.65
C GLU A 42 6.11 -3.99 -6.81
N ILE A 43 6.15 -4.49 -5.57
CA ILE A 43 5.01 -4.40 -4.65
C ILE A 43 4.76 -2.95 -4.21
N GLU A 44 5.82 -2.18 -3.93
CA GLU A 44 5.70 -0.76 -3.55
C GLU A 44 4.91 0.06 -4.57
N LYS A 45 5.12 -0.18 -5.87
CA LYS A 45 4.40 0.51 -6.95
C LYS A 45 2.90 0.22 -6.97
N MET A 46 2.46 -0.85 -6.32
CA MET A 46 1.05 -1.24 -6.26
C MET A 46 0.31 -0.62 -5.07
N ILE A 47 1.03 -0.04 -4.10
CA ILE A 47 0.44 0.51 -2.87
C ILE A 47 -0.33 1.79 -3.21
N GLY A 48 -1.59 1.85 -2.76
CA GLY A 48 -2.52 2.95 -3.08
C GLY A 48 -3.24 2.81 -4.42
N ILE A 49 -2.96 1.76 -5.22
CA ILE A 49 -3.67 1.50 -6.48
C ILE A 49 -4.81 0.50 -6.23
N PRO A 50 -6.09 0.86 -6.47
CA PRO A 50 -7.19 -0.09 -6.37
C PRO A 50 -7.12 -1.14 -7.50
N LEU A 51 -7.51 -2.38 -7.20
CA LEU A 51 -7.77 -3.39 -8.22
C LEU A 51 -8.99 -2.94 -9.05
N VAL A 52 -8.75 -2.67 -10.34
CA VAL A 52 -9.77 -2.37 -11.35
C VAL A 52 -10.56 -3.59 -11.76
#